data_AF-A0A1F8ECD5-F1
#
_entry.id   AF-A0A1F8ECD5-F1
#
_cell.length_a   1.000
_cell.length_b   1.000
_cell.length_c   1.000
_cell.angle_alpha   90.00
_cell.angle_beta   90.00
_cell.angle_gamma   90.00
#
_symmetry.space_group_name_H-M   'P 1'
#
loop_
_entity.id
_entity.type
_entity.pdbx_description
1 polymer ?
#
loop_
_entity_poly.entity_id
_entity_poly.type
_entity_poly.pdbx_seq_one_letter_code
_entity_poly.pdbx_strand_id
1 'polypeptide(L)'
;MKKDLERKITFIIAVLVVALAVWFLNYIKINITTQEQEKLVLPPDDIKIKTYSVSGKVDKIENNKIYYTAPVAYKTDGQTVIKYEAKIAITSNATLYTWSSLSKKGFSYQNIKLSEIKIGDKIVAYFSTLPYDKTEQLVDKIDVPQNY
;
A
#
# COMPACT_ATOMS: atom_id res chain seq x y z
N MET A 1 -42.67 -40.63 -35.54
CA MET A 1 -42.57 -40.73 -34.07
C MET A 1 -41.14 -40.70 -33.54
N LYS A 2 -40.25 -41.65 -33.89
CA LYS A 2 -38.87 -41.69 -33.34
C LYS A 2 -37.98 -40.50 -33.77
N LYS A 3 -38.03 -40.11 -35.05
CA LYS A 3 -37.29 -38.94 -35.60
C LYS A 3 -37.74 -37.59 -35.03
N ASP A 4 -39.03 -37.44 -34.71
CA ASP A 4 -39.55 -36.20 -34.09
C ASP A 4 -39.14 -36.09 -32.62
N LEU A 5 -39.04 -37.22 -31.93
CA LEU A 5 -38.56 -37.30 -30.56
C LEU A 5 -37.06 -36.97 -30.48
N GLU A 6 -36.26 -37.54 -31.39
CA GLU A 6 -34.83 -37.23 -31.51
C GLU A 6 -34.58 -35.75 -31.81
N ARG A 7 -35.33 -35.15 -32.76
CA ARG A 7 -35.24 -33.70 -33.05
C ARG A 7 -35.61 -32.82 -31.85
N LYS A 8 -36.66 -33.20 -31.10
CA LYS A 8 -37.05 -32.48 -29.87
C LYS A 8 -35.99 -32.58 -28.78
N ILE A 9 -35.38 -33.75 -28.60
CA ILE A 9 -34.29 -33.95 -27.64
C ILE A 9 -33.05 -33.14 -28.04
N THR A 10 -32.65 -33.15 -29.31
CA THR A 10 -31.52 -32.34 -29.81
C THR A 10 -31.77 -30.85 -29.60
N PHE A 11 -32.99 -30.37 -29.84
CA PHE A 11 -33.35 -28.98 -29.61
C PHE A 11 -33.27 -28.59 -28.12
N ILE A 12 -33.76 -29.45 -27.22
CA ILE A 12 -33.67 -29.21 -25.77
C ILE A 12 -32.22 -29.17 -25.30
N ILE A 13 -31.37 -30.09 -25.79
CA ILE A 13 -29.94 -30.09 -25.46
C ILE A 13 -29.26 -28.81 -25.97
N ALA A 14 -29.57 -28.36 -27.18
CA ALA A 14 -29.02 -27.13 -27.73
C ALA A 14 -29.41 -25.89 -26.89
N VAL A 15 -30.68 -25.81 -26.45
CA VAL A 15 -31.14 -24.72 -25.58
C VAL A 15 -30.43 -24.76 -24.22
N LEU A 16 -30.24 -25.94 -23.63
CA LEU A 16 -29.53 -26.09 -22.35
C LEU A 16 -28.05 -25.69 -22.46
N VAL A 17 -27.37 -26.05 -23.55
CA VAL A 17 -25.97 -25.69 -23.78
C VAL A 17 -25.83 -24.17 -23.94
N VAL A 18 -26.73 -23.52 -24.68
CA VAL A 18 -26.71 -22.05 -24.83
C VAL A 18 -27.02 -21.36 -23.51
N ALA A 19 -28.00 -21.85 -22.74
CA ALA A 19 -28.34 -21.28 -21.43
C ALA A 19 -27.17 -21.39 -20.44
N LEU A 20 -26.48 -22.54 -20.40
CA LEU A 20 -25.29 -22.74 -19.58
C LEU A 20 -24.13 -21.85 -20.02
N ALA A 21 -23.92 -21.67 -21.33
CA ALA A 21 -22.88 -20.77 -21.85
C ALA A 21 -23.16 -19.30 -21.46
N VAL A 22 -24.41 -18.84 -21.58
CA VAL A 22 -24.80 -17.48 -21.18
C VAL A 22 -24.67 -17.30 -19.67
N TRP A 23 -25.09 -18.29 -18.87
CA TRP A 23 -24.94 -18.25 -17.41
C TRP A 23 -23.46 -18.21 -17.00
N PHE A 24 -22.62 -19.03 -17.62
CA PHE A 24 -21.18 -19.08 -17.35
C PHE A 24 -20.47 -17.78 -17.74
N LEU A 25 -20.82 -17.18 -18.89
CA LEU A 25 -20.28 -15.89 -19.30
C LEU A 25 -20.72 -14.76 -18.36
N ASN A 26 -21.97 -14.76 -17.89
CA ASN A 26 -22.44 -13.81 -16.88
C ASN A 26 -21.77 -14.03 -15.52
N TYR A 27 -21.57 -15.27 -15.09
CA TYR A 27 -20.86 -15.61 -13.85
C TYR A 27 -19.40 -15.13 -13.89
N ILE A 28 -18.70 -15.38 -15.00
CA ILE A 28 -17.34 -14.87 -15.23
C ILE A 28 -17.34 -13.34 -15.23
N LYS A 29 -18.27 -12.70 -15.94
CA LYS A 29 -18.35 -11.24 -16.00
C LYS A 29 -18.58 -10.65 -14.61
N ILE A 30 -19.48 -11.21 -13.81
CA ILE A 30 -19.75 -10.78 -12.44
C ILE A 30 -18.49 -10.95 -11.56
N ASN A 31 -17.84 -12.11 -11.58
CA ASN A 31 -16.67 -12.39 -10.74
C ASN A 31 -15.39 -11.66 -11.16
N ILE A 32 -15.24 -11.32 -12.44
CA ILE A 32 -14.13 -10.47 -12.92
C ILE A 32 -14.39 -9.00 -12.55
N THR A 33 -15.65 -8.57 -12.48
CA THR A 33 -16.01 -7.18 -12.15
C THR A 33 -15.97 -6.90 -10.63
N THR A 34 -16.07 -7.92 -9.78
CA THR A 34 -16.10 -7.77 -8.30
C THR A 34 -14.75 -7.89 -7.60
N GLN A 35 -13.65 -8.13 -8.30
CA GLN A 35 -12.33 -7.85 -7.72
C GLN A 35 -11.99 -6.38 -7.96
N GLU A 36 -12.62 -5.51 -7.18
CA GLU A 36 -12.18 -4.12 -7.07
C GLU A 36 -10.72 -4.10 -6.60
N GLN A 37 -9.82 -3.82 -7.54
CA GLN A 37 -8.40 -3.77 -7.25
C GLN A 37 -8.12 -2.57 -6.35
N GLU A 38 -7.56 -2.85 -5.17
CA GLU A 38 -7.11 -1.81 -4.25
C GLU A 38 -6.04 -0.96 -4.93
N LYS A 39 -6.34 0.33 -5.10
CA LYS A 39 -5.39 1.26 -5.73
C LYS A 39 -4.80 2.19 -4.68
N LEU A 40 -3.48 2.28 -4.63
CA LEU A 40 -2.78 3.23 -3.77
C LEU A 40 -3.28 4.66 -4.06
N VAL A 41 -3.60 5.41 -3.00
CA VAL A 41 -3.95 6.83 -3.14
C VAL A 41 -2.65 7.60 -3.36
N LEU A 42 -2.48 8.12 -4.57
CA LEU A 42 -1.37 8.98 -4.95
C LEU A 42 -1.80 10.45 -4.91
N PRO A 43 -0.85 11.38 -4.66
CA PRO A 43 -1.11 12.81 -4.82
C PRO A 43 -1.60 13.11 -6.26
N PRO A 44 -2.42 14.17 -6.44
CA PRO A 44 -2.80 14.67 -7.76
C PRO A 44 -1.59 14.93 -8.67
N ASP A 45 -1.75 14.67 -9.97
CA ASP A 45 -0.66 14.76 -10.96
C ASP A 45 -0.08 16.17 -11.13
N ASP A 46 -0.81 17.21 -10.74
CA ASP A 46 -0.38 18.61 -10.74
C ASP A 46 0.57 18.95 -9.57
N ILE A 47 0.62 18.10 -8.53
CA ILE A 47 1.51 18.28 -7.39
C ILE A 47 2.83 17.57 -7.64
N LYS A 48 3.89 18.35 -7.91
CA LYS A 48 5.26 17.85 -7.99
C LYS A 48 5.87 17.67 -6.59
N ILE A 49 5.74 16.48 -6.02
CA ILE A 49 6.39 16.14 -4.74
C ILE A 49 7.88 15.89 -4.97
N LYS A 50 8.73 16.76 -4.41
CA LYS A 50 10.20 16.59 -4.42
C LYS A 50 10.71 15.66 -3.32
N THR A 51 9.98 15.56 -2.21
CA THR A 51 10.33 14.75 -1.05
C THR A 51 9.06 14.24 -0.43
N TYR A 52 8.97 12.94 -0.21
CA TYR A 52 7.83 12.32 0.48
C TYR A 52 8.27 11.84 1.85
N SER A 53 7.36 11.85 2.83
CA SER A 53 7.63 11.38 4.18
C SER A 53 6.61 10.36 4.66
N VAL A 54 7.09 9.31 5.32
CA VAL A 54 6.24 8.25 5.88
C VAL A 54 6.47 8.18 7.37
N SER A 55 5.42 8.38 8.16
CA SER A 55 5.47 8.22 9.61
C SER A 55 5.06 6.81 10.03
N GLY A 56 5.70 6.29 11.08
CA GLY A 56 5.37 4.96 11.58
C GLY A 56 6.06 4.66 12.91
N LYS A 57 5.88 3.42 13.37
CA LYS A 57 6.50 2.92 14.61
C LYS A 57 7.57 1.88 14.26
N VAL A 58 8.75 2.00 14.87
CA VAL A 58 9.84 1.04 14.69
C VAL A 58 9.46 -0.31 15.30
N ASP A 59 9.53 -1.34 14.48
CA ASP A 59 9.28 -2.73 14.89
C ASP A 59 10.57 -3.51 15.09
N LYS A 60 11.59 -3.24 14.25
CA LYS A 60 12.90 -3.90 14.31
C LYS A 60 13.97 -3.04 13.63
N ILE A 61 15.22 -3.19 14.07
CA ILE A 61 16.40 -2.59 13.43
C ILE A 61 17.42 -3.70 13.16
N GLU A 62 17.91 -3.80 11.92
CA GLU A 62 18.90 -4.80 11.52
C GLU A 62 19.74 -4.27 10.36
N ASN A 63 21.07 -4.28 10.48
CA ASN A 63 22.02 -4.01 9.38
C ASN A 63 21.64 -2.85 8.44
N ASN A 64 21.68 -1.62 8.95
CA ASN A 64 21.29 -0.40 8.22
C ASN A 64 19.85 -0.41 7.66
N LYS A 65 18.97 -1.27 8.19
CA LYS A 65 17.55 -1.28 7.88
C LYS A 65 16.73 -1.00 9.13
N ILE A 66 15.74 -0.13 8.98
CA ILE A 66 14.71 0.12 9.98
C ILE A 66 13.41 -0.46 9.45
N TYR A 67 12.87 -1.45 10.15
CA TYR A 67 11.57 -2.04 9.91
C TYR A 67 10.55 -1.29 10.75
N TYR A 68 9.50 -0.79 10.11
CA TYR A 68 8.48 0.00 10.78
C TYR A 68 7.12 -0.19 10.14
N THR A 69 6.07 -0.04 10.95
CA THR A 69 4.69 -0.12 10.47
C THR A 69 4.15 1.29 10.25
N ALA A 70 3.60 1.55 9.07
CA ALA A 70 3.09 2.86 8.67
C ALA A 70 1.68 2.78 8.04
N PRO A 71 0.84 3.82 8.22
CA PRO A 71 -0.45 3.90 7.57
C PRO A 71 -0.32 4.21 6.07
N VAL A 72 -1.00 3.43 5.24
CA VAL A 72 -1.10 3.55 3.79
C VAL A 72 -2.56 3.74 3.42
N ALA A 73 -2.86 4.73 2.58
CA ALA A 73 -4.21 5.00 2.11
C ALA A 73 -4.47 4.30 0.77
N TYR A 74 -5.56 3.55 0.71
CA TYR A 74 -6.04 2.84 -0.47
C TYR A 74 -7.42 3.34 -0.89
N LYS A 75 -7.68 3.31 -2.19
CA LYS A 75 -9.00 3.54 -2.76
C LYS A 75 -9.64 2.20 -3.11
N THR A 76 -10.79 1.93 -2.52
CA THR A 76 -11.60 0.71 -2.71
C THR A 76 -13.07 1.11 -2.67
N ASP A 77 -13.88 0.70 -3.64
CA ASP A 77 -15.32 0.98 -3.74
C ASP A 77 -15.66 2.49 -3.64
N GLY A 78 -14.81 3.33 -4.23
CA GLY A 78 -14.96 4.79 -4.19
C GLY A 78 -14.66 5.43 -2.82
N GLN A 79 -14.33 4.64 -1.79
CA GLN A 79 -13.95 5.11 -0.46
C GLN A 79 -12.43 5.08 -0.26
N THR A 80 -11.94 5.90 0.68
CA THR A 80 -10.54 5.85 1.11
C THR A 80 -10.45 5.06 2.41
N VAL A 81 -9.66 3.99 2.39
CA VAL A 81 -9.40 3.12 3.55
C VAL A 81 -7.93 3.25 3.95
N ILE A 82 -7.67 3.33 5.26
CA ILE A 82 -6.31 3.34 5.80
C ILE A 82 -5.95 1.94 6.28
N LYS A 83 -4.81 1.41 5.83
CA LYS A 83 -4.24 0.14 6.28
C LYS A 83 -2.86 0.36 6.87
N TYR A 84 -2.48 -0.44 7.86
CA TYR A 84 -1.14 -0.40 8.43
C TYR A 84 -0.28 -1.48 7.78
N GLU A 85 0.82 -1.08 7.16
CA GLU A 85 1.71 -1.99 6.44
C GLU A 85 3.13 -1.91 6.96
N ALA A 86 3.83 -3.05 6.89
CA ALA A 86 5.25 -3.12 7.14
C ALA A 86 6.01 -2.38 6.01
N LYS A 87 6.97 -1.56 6.41
CA LYS A 87 7.88 -0.80 5.55
C LYS A 87 9.31 -0.97 6.06
N ILE A 88 10.26 -0.77 5.16
CA ILE A 88 11.69 -0.94 5.42
C ILE A 88 12.42 0.29 4.87
N ALA A 89 12.99 1.09 5.76
CA ALA A 89 13.88 2.18 5.40
C ALA A 89 15.31 1.65 5.36
N ILE A 90 15.89 1.63 4.17
CA ILE A 90 17.29 1.30 3.91
C ILE A 90 18.10 2.57 4.12
N THR A 91 19.05 2.53 5.05
CA THR A 91 19.88 3.67 5.39
C THR A 91 21.28 3.51 4.82
N SER A 92 21.95 4.64 4.61
CA SER A 92 23.33 4.72 4.13
C SER A 92 24.15 5.65 5.04
N ASN A 93 25.45 5.76 4.75
CA ASN A 93 26.31 6.72 5.44
C ASN A 93 25.90 8.19 5.19
N ALA A 94 25.13 8.45 4.13
CA ALA A 94 24.60 9.77 3.82
C ALA A 94 23.24 10.05 4.48
N THR A 95 22.59 9.03 5.07
CA THR A 95 21.30 9.20 5.72
C THR A 95 21.46 10.06 6.98
N LEU A 96 20.69 11.16 7.05
CA LEU A 96 20.66 12.02 8.22
C LEU A 96 19.68 11.46 9.26
N TYR A 97 20.10 11.37 10.51
CA TYR A 97 19.20 11.00 11.61
C TYR A 97 19.06 12.17 12.56
N THR A 98 17.82 12.52 12.93
CA THR A 98 17.56 13.59 13.89
C THR A 98 16.55 13.17 14.94
N TRP A 99 16.74 13.61 16.19
CA TRP A 99 15.62 13.83 17.10
C TRP A 99 15.01 15.19 16.82
N SER A 100 13.69 15.25 16.76
CA SER A 100 12.96 16.50 16.71
C SER A 100 12.18 16.72 17.99
N SER A 101 12.04 17.96 18.45
CA SER A 101 11.12 18.28 19.53
C SER A 101 10.43 19.62 19.30
N LEU A 102 9.14 19.66 19.63
CA LEU A 102 8.34 20.88 19.61
C LEU A 102 8.20 21.41 21.04
N SER A 103 8.58 22.65 21.25
CA SER A 103 8.46 23.35 22.54
C SER A 103 7.76 24.70 22.35
N LYS A 104 7.43 25.38 23.46
CA LYS A 104 6.93 26.76 23.43
C LYS A 104 7.88 27.75 22.72
N LYS A 105 9.18 27.43 22.65
CA LYS A 105 10.19 28.25 21.98
C LYS A 105 10.32 27.94 20.48
N GLY A 106 9.60 26.94 19.97
CA GLY A 106 9.64 26.49 18.59
C GLY A 106 10.13 25.07 18.43
N PHE A 107 10.45 24.73 17.18
CA PHE A 107 10.91 23.42 16.76
C PHE A 107 12.43 23.32 16.84
N SER A 108 12.96 22.21 17.35
CA SER A 108 14.40 21.97 17.44
C SER A 108 14.77 20.60 16.88
N TYR A 109 16.00 20.48 16.40
CA TYR A 109 16.57 19.24 15.87
C TYR A 109 17.91 18.95 16.53
N GLN A 110 18.16 17.69 16.84
CA GLN A 110 19.44 17.18 17.31
C GLN A 110 19.87 16.02 16.42
N ASN A 111 21.09 16.07 15.88
CA ASN A 111 21.65 14.96 15.12
C ASN A 111 21.90 13.74 16.01
N ILE A 112 21.55 12.56 15.50
CA ILE A 112 21.74 11.28 16.19
C ILE A 112 22.33 10.23 15.24
N LYS A 113 22.56 9.04 15.77
CA LYS A 113 22.98 7.85 15.05
C LYS A 113 21.87 6.81 14.99
N LEU A 114 21.94 5.90 14.02
CA LEU A 114 21.04 4.76 13.90
C LEU A 114 20.95 3.93 15.21
N SER A 115 22.06 3.78 15.92
CA SER A 115 22.13 3.03 17.20
C SER A 115 21.32 3.65 18.34
N GLU A 116 20.91 4.91 18.21
CA GLU A 116 20.14 5.62 19.22
C GLU A 116 18.62 5.45 19.03
N ILE A 117 18.20 4.95 17.86
CA ILE A 117 16.81 4.61 17.55
C ILE A 117 16.48 3.25 18.15
N LYS A 118 15.31 3.13 18.78
CA LYS A 118 14.88 1.93 19.50
C LYS A 118 13.58 1.37 18.94
N ILE A 119 13.35 0.09 19.20
CA ILE A 119 12.04 -0.54 18.95
C ILE A 119 10.98 0.21 19.74
N GLY A 120 9.87 0.54 19.08
CA GLY A 120 8.77 1.32 19.65
C GLY A 120 8.87 2.82 19.39
N ASP A 121 10.01 3.35 18.97
CA ASP A 121 10.14 4.77 18.62
C ASP A 121 9.21 5.11 17.45
N LYS A 122 8.62 6.30 17.50
CA LYS A 122 7.94 6.89 16.34
C LYS A 122 9.00 7.51 15.43
N ILE A 123 8.88 7.25 14.14
CA ILE A 123 9.79 7.81 13.13
C ILE A 123 9.01 8.47 12.01
N VAL A 124 9.67 9.39 11.32
CA VAL A 124 9.28 9.93 10.03
C VAL A 124 10.46 9.73 9.07
N ALA A 125 10.27 8.89 8.06
CA ALA A 125 11.26 8.59 7.03
C ALA A 125 11.02 9.45 5.80
N TYR A 126 12.05 10.17 5.32
CA TYR A 126 11.99 11.09 4.18
C TYR A 126 12.75 10.53 2.97
N PHE A 127 12.10 10.53 1.81
CA PHE A 127 12.58 9.90 0.58
C PHE A 127 12.64 10.89 -0.59
N SER A 128 13.70 10.79 -1.41
CA SER A 128 13.98 11.67 -2.56
C SER A 128 13.11 11.39 -3.78
N THR A 129 12.57 10.18 -3.92
CA THR A 129 11.84 9.74 -5.11
C THR A 129 10.63 8.88 -4.73
N LEU A 130 9.49 9.12 -5.39
CA LEU A 130 8.36 8.19 -5.40
C LEU A 130 8.78 6.90 -6.15
N PRO A 131 8.35 5.70 -5.70
CA PRO A 131 6.95 5.48 -5.35
C PRO A 131 6.76 4.77 -3.99
N TYR A 132 5.93 5.35 -3.13
CA TYR A 132 5.54 4.84 -1.79
C TYR A 132 4.95 3.40 -1.78
N ASP A 133 4.72 2.84 -2.97
CA ASP A 133 4.29 1.45 -3.18
C ASP A 133 5.37 0.43 -2.82
N LYS A 134 6.65 0.80 -2.77
CA LYS A 134 7.71 -0.13 -2.40
C LYS A 134 7.75 -0.34 -0.89
N THR A 135 7.84 -1.61 -0.50
CA THR A 135 8.09 -2.02 0.89
C THR A 135 9.47 -1.60 1.37
N GLU A 136 10.51 -1.66 0.52
CA GLU A 136 11.88 -1.25 0.86
C GLU A 136 12.33 -0.04 0.05
N GLN A 137 12.91 0.96 0.72
CA GLN A 137 13.38 2.19 0.07
C GLN A 137 14.59 2.82 0.75
N LEU A 138 15.49 3.39 -0.07
CA LEU A 138 16.59 4.22 0.40
C LEU A 138 16.06 5.54 0.96
N VAL A 139 16.45 5.86 2.19
CA VAL A 139 15.97 7.06 2.90
C VAL A 139 17.06 8.11 3.02
N ASP A 140 16.70 9.36 2.77
CA ASP A 140 17.62 10.51 2.90
C ASP A 140 17.73 10.97 4.34
N LYS A 141 16.59 10.97 5.05
CA LYS A 141 16.51 11.43 6.44
C LYS A 141 15.53 10.58 7.25
N ILE A 142 15.91 10.26 8.48
CA ILE A 142 15.03 9.72 9.52
C ILE A 142 14.92 10.77 10.62
N ASP A 143 13.69 11.18 10.93
CA ASP A 143 13.40 12.02 12.09
C ASP A 143 12.66 11.21 13.14
N VAL A 144 13.06 11.36 14.41
CA VAL A 144 12.50 10.66 15.57
C VAL A 144 11.91 11.72 16.50
N PRO A 145 10.58 11.94 16.46
CA PRO A 145 9.96 12.98 17.28
C PRO A 145 9.95 12.63 18.77
N GLN A 146 10.48 13.54 19.58
CA GLN A 146 10.46 13.52 21.04
C GLN A 146 9.38 14.47 21.56
N ASN A 147 8.56 13.97 22.48
CA ASN A 147 7.45 14.67 23.15
C ASN A 147 6.22 14.93 22.26
N TYR A 148 5.38 13.90 22.12
CA TYR A 148 3.96 14.05 21.79
C TYR A 148 3.11 13.71 23.01
#